data_AF-A0A7C6IYK1-F1
#
_entry.id   AF-A0A7C6IYK1-F1
#
_cell.length_a   1.000
_cell.length_b   1.000
_cell.length_c   1.000
_cell.angle_alpha   90.00
_cell.angle_beta   90.00
_cell.angle_gamma   90.00
#
_symmetry.space_group_name_H-M   'P 1'
#
loop_
_entity.id
_entity.type
_entity.pdbx_description
1 polymer ?
#
loop_
_entity_poly.entity_id
_entity_poly.type
_entity_poly.pdbx_seq_one_letter_code
_entity_poly.pdbx_strand_id
1 'polypeptide(L)'
;MILKFIKKLTICLGLLLFFTLLIPQSPDYIRTVQAANLDKENKVPDYRLNLRNITLVINKSFTLKAYNLGENAKVSFKSNDSEIASVNDEGTITANKVGTTVITVTIKDGNNPAVPLTCDITVGPPAFSVRFTKSRIILGLDKTDLLKVILKPTNTAEVAMFSTYNEDIATVSPGGKVTAKKLGLTYLFAQIDTKDTIGFNKYATCTLIVTNPEDVTPLETYFNDHPELDQIPTSALYDALIEFFNGTSEKEAIVSTISAGSLVENFDKFLNEKFDFKVNADQETANVTENNQPEVISEKKLQQVKN
;
A
#
# COMPACT_ATOMS: atom_id res chain seq x y z
N MET A 1 -33.84 -22.17 73.52
CA MET A 1 -32.53 -22.02 72.83
C MET A 1 -31.48 -23.09 73.21
N ILE A 2 -31.85 -24.20 73.89
CA ILE A 2 -30.93 -25.35 74.14
C ILE A 2 -31.31 -26.61 73.32
N LEU A 3 -32.52 -26.68 72.76
CA LEU A 3 -33.03 -27.87 72.07
C LEU A 3 -32.67 -27.98 70.57
N LYS A 4 -32.15 -26.91 69.94
CA LYS A 4 -31.66 -26.94 68.55
C LYS A 4 -30.16 -27.26 68.42
N PHE A 5 -29.42 -27.28 69.54
CA PHE A 5 -27.99 -27.59 69.56
C PHE A 5 -27.70 -29.10 69.72
N ILE A 6 -28.59 -29.84 70.40
CA ILE A 6 -28.44 -31.30 70.67
C ILE A 6 -28.68 -32.15 69.40
N LYS A 7 -29.45 -31.68 68.41
CA LYS A 7 -29.70 -32.40 67.14
C LYS A 7 -28.56 -32.30 66.11
N LYS A 8 -27.60 -31.38 66.30
CA LYS A 8 -26.40 -31.26 65.44
C LYS A 8 -25.17 -32.02 65.98
N LEU A 9 -25.20 -32.49 67.23
CA LEU A 9 -24.08 -33.23 67.83
C LEU A 9 -24.19 -34.77 67.66
N THR A 10 -25.40 -35.31 67.47
CA THR A 10 -25.63 -36.76 67.25
C THR A 10 -25.47 -37.23 65.81
N ILE A 11 -25.31 -36.32 64.83
CA ILE A 11 -25.00 -36.68 63.44
C ILE A 11 -23.47 -36.76 63.20
N CYS A 12 -22.65 -36.06 64.00
CA CYS A 12 -21.19 -36.10 63.87
C CYS A 12 -20.51 -37.28 64.60
N LEU A 13 -21.18 -37.96 65.54
CA LEU A 13 -20.61 -39.13 66.22
C LEU A 13 -20.96 -40.47 65.54
N GLY A 14 -21.99 -40.50 64.69
CA GLY A 14 -22.42 -41.69 63.96
C GLY A 14 -21.68 -41.97 62.64
N LEU A 15 -21.00 -40.97 62.05
CA LEU A 15 -20.22 -41.15 60.82
C LEU A 15 -18.72 -41.43 61.09
N LEU A 16 -18.25 -41.26 62.32
CA LEU A 16 -16.85 -41.48 62.71
C LEU A 16 -16.56 -42.95 63.12
N LEU A 17 -17.59 -43.77 63.31
CA LEU A 17 -17.49 -45.20 63.69
C LEU A 17 -17.69 -46.17 62.52
N PHE A 18 -17.72 -45.68 61.28
CA PHE A 18 -17.69 -46.54 60.08
C PHE A 18 -16.27 -46.68 59.49
N PHE A 19 -15.25 -46.13 60.15
CA PHE A 19 -13.87 -46.04 59.65
C PHE A 19 -12.88 -47.05 60.25
N THR A 20 -13.32 -48.06 61.01
CA THR A 20 -12.40 -48.99 61.70
C THR A 20 -12.67 -50.49 61.47
N LEU A 21 -13.44 -50.90 60.47
CA LEU A 21 -13.65 -52.32 60.21
C LEU A 21 -13.80 -52.64 58.71
N LEU A 22 -12.67 -52.61 58.00
CA LEU A 22 -12.40 -53.46 56.83
C LEU A 22 -10.96 -53.23 56.37
N ILE A 23 -10.02 -53.96 56.97
CA ILE A 23 -8.76 -54.31 56.31
C ILE A 23 -8.90 -55.76 55.89
N PRO A 24 -8.72 -56.06 54.59
CA PRO A 24 -7.87 -57.21 54.27
C PRO A 24 -6.82 -56.85 53.21
N GLN A 25 -5.57 -56.89 53.68
CA GLN A 25 -4.40 -57.55 53.07
C GLN A 25 -4.33 -57.61 51.53
N SER A 26 -3.38 -56.87 50.96
CA SER A 26 -2.69 -57.28 49.74
C SER A 26 -1.18 -57.00 49.88
N PRO A 27 -0.33 -57.84 49.27
CA PRO A 27 1.08 -58.01 49.67
C PRO A 27 1.95 -56.80 49.36
N ASP A 28 2.96 -56.58 50.22
CA ASP A 28 4.06 -55.65 50.02
C ASP A 28 4.76 -55.92 48.67
N TYR A 29 4.44 -55.13 47.65
CA TYR A 29 5.31 -54.97 46.51
C TYR A 29 6.26 -53.82 46.79
N ILE A 30 7.51 -54.17 47.08
CA ILE A 30 8.64 -53.25 47.09
C ILE A 30 8.61 -52.44 45.80
N ARG A 31 8.31 -51.14 45.91
CA ARG A 31 8.61 -50.18 44.85
C ARG A 31 10.13 -50.07 44.75
N THR A 32 10.73 -50.79 43.81
CA THR A 32 11.90 -50.23 43.14
C THR A 32 11.39 -48.98 42.42
N VAL A 33 11.75 -47.81 42.95
CA VAL A 33 11.52 -46.54 42.28
C VAL A 33 12.47 -46.55 41.08
N GLN A 34 12.02 -47.08 39.95
CA GLN A 34 12.55 -46.60 38.68
C GLN A 34 12.19 -45.12 38.66
N ALA A 35 13.20 -44.26 38.58
CA ALA A 35 12.99 -42.83 38.37
C ALA A 35 12.13 -42.68 37.12
N ALA A 36 10.83 -42.47 37.31
CA ALA A 36 9.98 -41.94 36.26
C ALA A 36 10.58 -40.57 35.97
N ASN A 37 11.20 -40.46 34.79
CA ASN A 37 11.55 -39.17 34.22
C ASN A 37 10.34 -38.26 34.43
N LEU A 38 10.57 -37.12 35.09
CA LEU A 38 9.64 -36.02 35.10
C LEU A 38 9.24 -35.83 33.63
N ASP A 39 7.99 -36.13 33.28
CA ASP A 39 7.43 -35.72 32.00
C ASP A 39 7.45 -34.19 32.01
N LYS A 40 8.57 -33.65 31.54
CA LYS A 40 8.73 -32.24 31.22
C LYS A 40 7.65 -32.00 30.19
N GLU A 41 6.55 -31.40 30.63
CA GLU A 41 5.46 -30.98 29.75
C GLU A 41 6.10 -30.29 28.55
N ASN A 42 6.08 -30.99 27.42
CA ASN A 42 6.92 -30.64 26.28
C ASN A 42 6.19 -29.51 25.56
N LYS A 43 6.27 -28.30 26.12
CA LYS A 43 5.72 -27.08 25.54
C LYS A 43 6.37 -26.93 24.18
N VAL A 44 5.62 -27.28 23.14
CA VAL A 44 6.08 -27.16 21.75
C VAL A 44 6.48 -25.70 21.55
N PRO A 45 7.74 -25.42 21.18
CA PRO A 45 8.17 -24.05 20.98
C PRO A 45 7.36 -23.40 19.83
N ASP A 46 6.85 -22.19 20.06
CA ASP A 46 6.12 -21.40 19.06
C ASP A 46 7.12 -20.70 18.14
N TYR A 47 7.77 -21.46 17.26
CA TYR A 47 8.71 -20.91 16.28
C TYR A 47 8.00 -20.02 15.27
N ARG A 48 8.63 -18.89 14.90
CA ARG A 48 8.05 -17.90 13.98
C ARG A 48 9.06 -17.47 12.93
N LEU A 49 8.57 -17.13 11.74
CA LEU A 49 9.36 -16.45 10.72
C LEU A 49 9.06 -14.94 10.75
N ASN A 50 10.03 -14.10 10.36
CA ASN A 50 9.78 -12.66 10.18
C ASN A 50 8.70 -12.40 9.12
N LEU A 51 8.66 -13.21 8.07
CA LEU A 51 7.63 -13.18 7.04
C LEU A 51 7.29 -14.61 6.60
N ARG A 52 6.05 -14.81 6.16
CA ARG A 52 5.57 -16.07 5.54
C ARG A 52 5.30 -15.92 4.04
N ASN A 53 5.30 -14.69 3.54
CA ASN A 53 5.12 -14.37 2.12
C ASN A 53 6.11 -13.26 1.78
N ILE A 54 6.89 -13.44 0.73
CA ILE A 54 7.89 -12.48 0.27
C ILE A 54 7.73 -12.29 -1.24
N THR A 55 7.64 -11.03 -1.66
CA THR A 55 7.64 -10.65 -3.09
C THR A 55 8.93 -9.90 -3.40
N LEU A 56 9.68 -10.36 -4.41
CA LEU A 56 10.96 -9.77 -4.80
C LEU A 56 11.00 -9.47 -6.29
N VAL A 57 11.61 -8.34 -6.63
CA VAL A 57 12.07 -8.09 -8.00
C VAL A 57 13.27 -9.01 -8.28
N ILE A 58 13.35 -9.55 -9.49
CA ILE A 58 14.49 -10.36 -9.93
C ILE A 58 15.85 -9.71 -9.58
N ASN A 59 16.82 -10.52 -9.18
CA ASN A 59 18.15 -10.14 -8.69
C ASN A 59 18.17 -9.38 -7.35
N LYS A 60 17.03 -9.18 -6.68
CA LYS A 60 17.01 -8.70 -5.30
C LYS A 60 17.07 -9.88 -4.33
N SER A 61 17.48 -9.57 -3.10
CA SER A 61 17.62 -10.57 -2.04
C SER A 61 16.93 -10.12 -0.75
N PHE A 62 16.55 -11.09 0.08
CA PHE A 62 15.95 -10.86 1.39
C PHE A 62 16.38 -11.93 2.39
N THR A 63 16.69 -11.53 3.63
CA THR A 63 17.06 -12.48 4.68
C THR A 63 15.83 -12.92 5.49
N LEU A 64 15.46 -14.18 5.33
CA LEU A 64 14.42 -14.85 6.11
C LEU A 64 14.97 -15.25 7.48
N LYS A 65 14.32 -14.79 8.56
CA LYS A 65 14.76 -15.03 9.94
C LYS A 65 13.74 -15.86 10.70
N ALA A 66 14.23 -16.83 11.46
CA ALA A 66 13.45 -17.58 12.43
C ALA A 66 13.64 -17.02 13.84
N TYR A 67 12.57 -17.03 14.64
CA TYR A 67 12.51 -16.52 16.01
C TYR A 67 11.97 -17.57 16.99
N ASN A 68 12.08 -17.26 18.28
CA ASN A 68 11.72 -18.13 19.40
C ASN A 68 12.50 -19.45 19.40
N LEU A 69 13.77 -19.36 19.02
CA LEU A 69 14.71 -20.47 18.97
C LEU A 69 15.28 -20.72 20.37
N GLY A 70 15.37 -21.99 20.79
CA GLY A 70 16.14 -22.35 21.98
C GLY A 70 17.64 -22.26 21.77
N GLU A 71 18.41 -22.33 22.86
CA GLU A 71 19.88 -22.19 22.84
C GLU A 71 20.58 -23.23 21.95
N ASN A 72 19.98 -24.41 21.79
CA ASN A 72 20.52 -25.52 21.00
C ASN A 72 19.82 -25.67 19.64
N ALA A 73 19.11 -24.63 19.19
CA ALA A 73 18.40 -24.65 17.92
C ALA A 73 19.36 -24.55 16.74
N LYS A 74 19.17 -25.45 15.78
CA LYS A 74 19.77 -25.41 14.45
C LYS A 74 18.67 -25.11 13.43
N VAL A 75 18.93 -24.16 12.56
CA VAL A 75 18.03 -23.75 11.48
C VAL A 75 18.67 -24.11 10.15
N SER A 76 17.91 -24.75 9.27
CA SER A 76 18.33 -25.04 7.90
C SER A 76 17.26 -24.59 6.91
N PHE A 77 17.69 -24.07 5.78
CA PHE A 77 16.82 -23.55 4.74
C PHE A 77 16.91 -24.43 3.49
N LYS A 78 15.78 -24.60 2.80
CA LYS A 78 15.73 -25.31 1.53
C LYS A 78 14.74 -24.63 0.61
N SER A 79 15.17 -24.34 -0.62
CA SER A 79 14.25 -23.94 -1.68
C SER A 79 13.62 -25.16 -2.34
N ASN A 80 12.31 -25.06 -2.62
CA ASN A 80 11.62 -26.04 -3.45
C ASN A 80 11.99 -25.91 -4.93
N ASP A 81 12.35 -24.70 -5.39
CA ASP A 81 12.82 -24.44 -6.75
C ASP A 81 13.87 -23.33 -6.71
N SER A 82 15.15 -23.73 -6.75
CA SER A 82 16.28 -22.79 -6.72
C SER A 82 16.48 -22.01 -8.01
N GLU A 83 15.88 -22.43 -9.13
CA GLU A 83 15.90 -21.63 -10.36
C GLU A 83 15.02 -20.39 -10.23
N ILE A 84 13.92 -20.48 -9.46
CA ILE A 84 13.04 -19.34 -9.16
C ILE A 84 13.63 -18.50 -8.02
N ALA A 85 13.90 -19.11 -6.87
CA ALA A 85 14.52 -18.43 -5.74
C ALA A 85 15.45 -19.38 -4.99
N SER A 86 16.70 -18.99 -4.85
CA SER A 86 17.70 -19.73 -4.06
C SER A 86 17.77 -19.19 -2.64
N VAL A 87 18.23 -20.00 -1.68
CA VAL A 87 18.45 -19.59 -0.30
C VAL A 87 19.78 -20.18 0.18
N ASN A 88 20.59 -19.38 0.89
CA ASN A 88 21.85 -19.83 1.47
C ASN A 88 21.68 -20.27 2.94
N ASP A 89 22.78 -20.71 3.57
CA ASP A 89 22.77 -21.23 4.94
C ASP A 89 22.42 -20.16 5.98
N GLU A 90 22.68 -18.88 5.69
CA GLU A 90 22.27 -17.74 6.53
C GLU A 90 20.81 -17.31 6.34
N GLY A 91 20.05 -17.99 5.47
CA GLY A 91 18.65 -17.66 5.19
C GLY A 91 18.47 -16.48 4.22
N THR A 92 19.52 -16.07 3.52
CA THR A 92 19.45 -15.05 2.46
C THR A 92 18.89 -15.67 1.19
N ILE A 93 17.70 -15.23 0.82
CA ILE A 93 16.98 -15.62 -0.38
C ILE A 93 17.41 -14.70 -1.51
N THR A 94 17.75 -15.25 -2.68
CA THR A 94 18.04 -14.49 -3.90
C THR A 94 17.03 -14.85 -4.98
N ALA A 95 16.38 -13.83 -5.54
CA ALA A 95 15.37 -13.97 -6.59
C ALA A 95 16.04 -14.14 -7.97
N ASN A 96 15.90 -15.32 -8.56
CA ASN A 96 16.67 -15.71 -9.75
C ASN A 96 15.84 -15.63 -11.04
N LYS A 97 14.57 -16.02 -10.99
CA LYS A 97 13.68 -16.09 -12.17
C LYS A 97 12.24 -15.77 -11.79
N VAL A 98 11.53 -15.10 -12.69
CA VAL A 98 10.10 -14.78 -12.50
C VAL A 98 9.30 -16.07 -12.31
N GLY A 99 8.48 -16.10 -11.25
CA GLY A 99 7.71 -17.28 -10.87
C GLY A 99 7.40 -17.29 -9.38
N THR A 100 6.85 -18.39 -8.90
CA THR A 100 6.53 -18.60 -7.48
C THR A 100 7.16 -19.89 -6.98
N THR A 101 7.73 -19.88 -5.78
CA THR A 101 8.28 -21.07 -5.12
C THR A 101 8.10 -20.97 -3.62
N VAL A 102 8.47 -22.01 -2.88
CA VAL A 102 8.37 -22.06 -1.42
C VAL A 102 9.75 -22.33 -0.82
N ILE A 103 10.12 -21.56 0.20
CA ILE A 103 11.26 -21.86 1.06
C ILE A 103 10.76 -22.61 2.30
N THR A 104 11.34 -23.79 2.54
CA THR A 104 11.13 -24.54 3.78
C THR A 104 12.25 -24.22 4.77
N VAL A 105 11.88 -23.84 5.98
CA VAL A 105 12.76 -23.59 7.11
C VAL A 105 12.56 -24.70 8.11
N THR A 106 13.57 -25.52 8.34
CA THR A 106 13.52 -26.62 9.30
C THR A 106 14.27 -26.23 10.57
N ILE A 107 13.59 -26.30 11.70
CA ILE A 107 14.15 -25.97 13.01
C ILE A 107 14.32 -27.27 13.81
N LYS A 108 15.55 -27.55 14.23
CA LYS A 108 15.90 -28.69 15.10
C LYS A 108 16.48 -28.16 16.40
N ASP A 109 15.69 -28.20 17.48
CA ASP A 109 16.07 -27.66 18.79
C ASP A 109 16.35 -28.79 19.79
N GLY A 110 17.64 -29.07 20.01
CA GLY A 110 18.08 -30.19 20.83
C GLY A 110 17.42 -31.52 20.44
N ASN A 111 16.72 -32.15 21.40
CA ASN A 111 16.05 -33.43 21.21
C ASN A 111 14.62 -33.31 20.66
N ASN A 112 14.09 -32.09 20.50
CA ASN A 112 12.74 -31.91 19.97
C ASN A 112 12.64 -32.39 18.52
N PRO A 113 11.46 -32.88 18.08
CA PRO A 113 11.22 -33.16 16.67
C PRO A 113 11.56 -31.96 15.79
N ALA A 114 12.06 -32.20 14.58
CA ALA A 114 12.31 -31.14 13.63
C ALA A 114 10.96 -30.54 13.20
N VAL A 115 10.83 -29.21 13.26
CA VAL A 115 9.61 -28.50 12.88
C VAL A 115 9.84 -27.77 11.56
N PRO A 116 9.08 -28.09 10.49
CA PRO A 116 9.12 -27.33 9.25
C PRO A 116 8.20 -26.10 9.34
N LEU A 117 8.70 -24.96 8.89
CA LEU A 117 7.95 -23.76 8.57
C LEU A 117 8.11 -23.46 7.07
N THR A 118 7.13 -22.80 6.47
CA THR A 118 7.17 -22.44 5.06
C THR A 118 7.06 -20.93 4.87
N CYS A 119 7.70 -20.44 3.81
CA CYS A 119 7.57 -19.08 3.32
C CYS A 119 7.34 -19.12 1.80
N ASP A 120 6.24 -18.53 1.34
CA ASP A 120 5.90 -18.42 -0.07
C ASP A 120 6.69 -17.27 -0.69
N ILE A 121 7.33 -17.52 -1.82
CA ILE A 121 8.16 -16.55 -2.55
C ILE A 121 7.52 -16.28 -3.90
N THR A 122 7.29 -15.01 -4.21
CA THR A 122 6.89 -14.53 -5.54
C THR A 122 8.01 -13.68 -6.12
N VAL A 123 8.51 -14.05 -7.28
CA VAL A 123 9.51 -13.28 -8.03
C VAL A 123 8.85 -12.66 -9.25
N GLY A 124 8.95 -11.33 -9.36
CA GLY A 124 8.42 -10.58 -10.50
C GLY A 124 9.52 -9.80 -11.24
N PRO A 125 9.25 -9.40 -12.50
CA PRO A 125 10.13 -8.51 -13.24
C PRO A 125 10.13 -7.09 -12.64
N PRO A 126 11.14 -6.26 -12.95
CA PRO A 126 11.10 -4.83 -12.62
C PRO A 126 10.01 -4.11 -13.44
N ALA A 127 9.50 -3.00 -12.90
CA ALA A 127 8.58 -2.14 -13.62
C ALA A 127 9.36 -1.25 -14.59
N PHE A 128 8.89 -1.07 -15.83
CA PHE A 128 9.47 -0.14 -16.80
C PHE A 128 8.62 1.10 -17.06
N SER A 129 7.38 1.11 -16.55
CA SER A 129 6.44 2.24 -16.65
C SER A 129 5.60 2.36 -15.39
N VAL A 130 5.33 3.60 -15.00
CA VAL A 130 4.49 4.00 -13.89
C VAL A 130 3.58 5.14 -14.35
N ARG A 131 2.31 5.09 -13.99
CA ARG A 131 1.34 6.16 -14.27
C ARG A 131 0.31 6.23 -13.16
N PHE A 132 -0.08 7.42 -12.73
CA PHE A 132 -1.24 7.58 -11.87
C PHE A 132 -2.55 7.26 -12.60
N THR A 133 -3.55 6.76 -11.90
CA THR A 133 -4.90 6.57 -12.48
C THR A 133 -5.62 7.89 -12.71
N LYS A 134 -5.26 8.93 -11.95
CA LYS A 134 -5.79 10.29 -12.07
C LYS A 134 -4.63 11.28 -12.24
N SER A 135 -4.75 12.23 -13.15
CA SER A 135 -3.76 13.33 -13.32
C SER A 135 -3.89 14.39 -12.24
N ARG A 136 -5.09 14.54 -11.65
CA ARG A 136 -5.42 15.50 -10.59
C ARG A 136 -6.24 14.85 -9.49
N ILE A 137 -5.97 15.24 -8.26
CA ILE A 137 -6.76 14.92 -7.07
C ILE A 137 -7.10 16.24 -6.36
N ILE A 138 -8.34 16.38 -5.91
CA ILE A 138 -8.79 17.49 -5.07
C ILE A 138 -9.21 16.90 -3.73
N LEU A 139 -8.62 17.37 -2.62
CA LEU A 139 -8.94 16.92 -1.28
C LEU A 139 -9.35 18.08 -0.39
N GLY A 140 -10.36 17.82 0.44
CA GLY A 140 -10.70 18.71 1.54
C GLY A 140 -9.61 18.68 2.62
N LEU A 141 -9.44 19.79 3.34
CA LEU A 141 -8.56 19.87 4.50
C LEU A 141 -8.82 18.71 5.48
N ASP A 142 -7.74 18.15 6.04
CA ASP A 142 -7.72 16.98 6.94
C ASP A 142 -8.29 15.68 6.35
N LYS A 143 -8.63 15.66 5.05
CA LYS A 143 -9.03 14.44 4.36
C LYS A 143 -7.84 13.66 3.84
N THR A 144 -8.09 12.39 3.56
CA THR A 144 -7.08 11.46 3.06
C THR A 144 -7.61 10.72 1.85
N ASP A 145 -6.72 10.37 0.92
CA ASP A 145 -7.01 9.48 -0.19
C ASP A 145 -5.87 8.48 -0.39
N LEU A 146 -6.16 7.38 -1.07
CA LEU A 146 -5.17 6.37 -1.42
C LEU A 146 -4.78 6.50 -2.88
N LEU A 147 -3.51 6.80 -3.11
CA LEU A 147 -2.97 6.89 -4.46
C LEU A 147 -3.03 5.55 -5.17
N LYS A 148 -3.47 5.61 -6.43
CA LYS A 148 -3.53 4.46 -7.33
C LYS A 148 -2.63 4.72 -8.52
N VAL A 149 -1.71 3.80 -8.73
CA VAL A 149 -0.80 3.80 -9.88
C VAL A 149 -0.92 2.49 -10.64
N ILE A 150 -0.68 2.57 -11.94
CA ILE A 150 -0.58 1.44 -12.85
C ILE A 150 0.90 1.25 -13.16
N LEU A 151 1.42 0.07 -12.83
CA LEU A 151 2.77 -0.34 -13.19
C LEU A 151 2.73 -1.28 -14.39
N LYS A 152 3.74 -1.17 -15.28
CA LYS A 152 3.97 -2.14 -16.34
C LYS A 152 5.37 -2.76 -16.21
N PRO A 153 5.51 -4.08 -16.43
CA PRO A 153 4.44 -5.02 -16.74
C PRO A 153 3.52 -5.23 -15.54
N THR A 154 2.28 -5.67 -15.76
CA THR A 154 1.26 -5.76 -14.69
C THR A 154 1.58 -6.83 -13.65
N ASN A 155 2.47 -7.76 -13.96
CA ASN A 155 2.97 -8.79 -13.05
C ASN A 155 4.28 -8.39 -12.35
N THR A 156 4.68 -7.11 -12.39
CA THR A 156 5.87 -6.64 -11.67
C THR A 156 5.77 -6.91 -10.17
N ALA A 157 6.90 -7.24 -9.56
CA ALA A 157 7.04 -7.34 -8.10
C ALA A 157 7.47 -6.00 -7.46
N GLU A 158 7.74 -4.99 -8.28
CA GLU A 158 8.15 -3.69 -7.83
C GLU A 158 6.96 -2.88 -7.31
N VAL A 159 7.20 -2.07 -6.28
CA VAL A 159 6.21 -1.16 -5.71
C VAL A 159 6.71 0.26 -5.94
N ALA A 160 5.82 1.15 -6.38
CA ALA A 160 6.16 2.55 -6.57
C ALA A 160 6.49 3.23 -5.24
N MET A 161 7.54 4.05 -5.23
CA MET A 161 7.88 4.90 -4.10
C MET A 161 7.18 6.25 -4.24
N PHE A 162 6.38 6.61 -3.24
CA PHE A 162 5.60 7.85 -3.24
C PHE A 162 6.33 8.98 -2.51
N SER A 163 6.22 10.19 -3.04
CA SER A 163 6.67 11.42 -2.37
C SER A 163 5.77 12.60 -2.76
N THR A 164 5.93 13.72 -2.06
CA THR A 164 5.25 14.97 -2.36
C THR A 164 6.27 16.10 -2.53
N TYR A 165 5.93 17.10 -3.33
CA TYR A 165 6.77 18.27 -3.53
C TYR A 165 6.83 19.18 -2.29
N ASN A 166 5.68 19.38 -1.64
CA ASN A 166 5.54 20.27 -0.49
C ASN A 166 4.81 19.56 0.66
N GLU A 167 5.57 19.16 1.68
CA GLU A 167 5.09 18.44 2.86
C GLU A 167 4.23 19.27 3.82
N ASP A 168 4.26 20.60 3.69
CA ASP A 168 3.40 21.51 4.44
C ASP A 168 1.96 21.47 3.91
N ILE A 169 1.79 21.28 2.59
CA ILE A 169 0.48 21.18 1.93
C ILE A 169 -0.12 19.78 2.12
N ALA A 170 0.68 18.73 1.92
CA ALA A 170 0.22 17.35 2.09
C ALA A 170 1.38 16.41 2.38
N THR A 171 1.11 15.28 3.03
CA THR A 171 2.09 14.18 3.19
C THR A 171 1.60 12.89 2.58
N VAL A 172 2.52 12.01 2.19
CA VAL A 172 2.22 10.68 1.67
C VAL A 172 2.99 9.61 2.44
N SER A 173 2.29 8.55 2.83
CA SER A 173 2.91 7.37 3.45
C SER A 173 3.54 6.44 2.41
N PRO A 174 4.42 5.50 2.80
CA PRO A 174 4.97 4.50 1.87
C PRO A 174 3.92 3.66 1.15
N GLY A 175 2.75 3.44 1.77
CA GLY A 175 1.62 2.73 1.17
C GLY A 175 0.76 3.58 0.23
N GLY A 176 1.14 4.83 -0.04
CA GLY A 176 0.41 5.73 -0.94
C GLY A 176 -0.78 6.45 -0.32
N LYS A 177 -1.01 6.34 1.01
CA LYS A 177 -2.03 7.16 1.69
C LYS A 177 -1.54 8.60 1.78
N VAL A 178 -2.26 9.52 1.13
CA VAL A 178 -2.04 10.96 1.15
C VAL A 178 -2.92 11.59 2.21
N THR A 179 -2.40 12.58 2.92
CA THR A 179 -3.11 13.37 3.95
C THR A 179 -2.96 14.86 3.63
N ALA A 180 -4.09 15.55 3.46
CA ALA A 180 -4.15 16.98 3.23
C ALA A 180 -3.93 17.74 4.55
N LYS A 181 -2.99 18.69 4.57
CA LYS A 181 -2.58 19.41 5.79
C LYS A 181 -2.83 20.92 5.72
N LYS A 182 -2.63 21.53 4.56
CA LYS A 182 -2.77 22.98 4.36
C LYS A 182 -3.36 23.25 2.98
N LEU A 183 -4.21 24.26 2.90
CA LEU A 183 -4.77 24.75 1.65
C LEU A 183 -3.66 25.12 0.66
N GLY A 184 -3.84 24.76 -0.61
CA GLY A 184 -2.89 25.04 -1.68
C GLY A 184 -2.76 23.90 -2.69
N LEU A 185 -1.83 24.04 -3.61
CA LEU A 185 -1.50 23.07 -4.64
C LEU A 185 -0.08 22.52 -4.42
N THR A 186 0.05 21.20 -4.49
CA THR A 186 1.34 20.50 -4.47
C THR A 186 1.34 19.40 -5.53
N TYR A 187 2.49 18.75 -5.69
CA TYR A 187 2.64 17.59 -6.56
C TYR A 187 2.89 16.35 -5.75
N LEU A 188 2.40 15.24 -6.29
CA LEU A 188 2.66 13.91 -5.82
C LEU A 188 3.45 13.17 -6.90
N PHE A 189 4.47 12.45 -6.47
CA PHE A 189 5.33 11.68 -7.34
C PHE A 189 5.19 10.19 -7.01
N ALA A 190 5.20 9.37 -8.04
CA ALA A 190 5.35 7.92 -7.93
C ALA A 190 6.57 7.50 -8.74
N GLN A 191 7.61 7.03 -8.07
CA GLN A 191 8.90 6.68 -8.66
C GLN A 191 9.11 5.17 -8.71
N ILE A 192 9.81 4.69 -9.73
CA ILE A 192 10.29 3.31 -9.89
C ILE A 192 11.81 3.29 -10.14
N ASP A 193 12.45 2.16 -9.88
CA ASP A 193 13.90 1.96 -9.98
C ASP A 193 14.42 2.03 -11.43
N THR A 194 13.56 1.74 -12.42
CA THR A 194 13.94 1.81 -13.83
C THR A 194 14.37 3.22 -14.22
N LYS A 195 15.51 3.32 -14.92
CA LYS A 195 16.05 4.59 -15.38
C LYS A 195 15.38 5.09 -16.67
N ASP A 196 15.30 6.40 -16.82
CA ASP A 196 15.00 7.06 -18.08
C ASP A 196 16.26 7.17 -18.97
N THR A 197 16.13 7.85 -20.12
CA THR A 197 17.23 8.00 -21.09
C THR A 197 18.40 8.86 -20.59
N ILE A 198 18.18 9.62 -19.51
CA ILE A 198 19.17 10.54 -18.91
C ILE A 198 19.70 10.02 -17.56
N GLY A 199 19.29 8.82 -17.14
CA GLY A 199 19.83 8.12 -15.96
C GLY A 199 19.10 8.38 -14.64
N PHE A 200 18.00 9.15 -14.65
CA PHE A 200 17.16 9.35 -13.47
C PHE A 200 16.13 8.23 -13.34
N ASN A 201 15.68 7.95 -12.11
CA ASN A 201 14.57 7.03 -11.88
C ASN A 201 13.32 7.56 -12.57
N LYS A 202 12.65 6.71 -13.34
CA LYS A 202 11.36 7.05 -13.96
C LYS A 202 10.35 7.36 -12.87
N TYR A 203 9.53 8.37 -13.12
CA TYR A 203 8.48 8.77 -12.21
C TYR A 203 7.23 9.21 -12.99
N ALA A 204 6.10 9.18 -12.29
CA ALA A 204 4.86 9.83 -12.70
C ALA A 204 4.53 10.98 -11.75
N THR A 205 3.74 11.94 -12.23
CA THR A 205 3.28 13.08 -11.45
C THR A 205 1.75 13.10 -11.37
N CYS A 206 1.24 13.60 -10.25
CA CYS A 206 -0.18 13.88 -10.04
C CYS A 206 -0.29 15.22 -9.30
N THR A 207 -1.17 16.10 -9.78
CA THR A 207 -1.43 17.38 -9.12
C THR A 207 -2.40 17.15 -7.96
N LEU A 208 -2.06 17.66 -6.78
CA LEU A 208 -2.95 17.66 -5.61
C LEU A 208 -3.34 19.10 -5.28
N ILE A 209 -4.65 19.35 -5.24
CA ILE A 209 -5.21 20.59 -4.72
C ILE A 209 -5.86 20.28 -3.37
N VAL A 210 -5.43 20.97 -2.33
CA VAL A 210 -6.03 20.96 -1.01
C VAL A 210 -6.87 22.22 -0.87
N THR A 211 -8.17 22.04 -0.62
CA THR A 211 -9.13 23.14 -0.47
C THR A 211 -10.04 22.89 0.75
N ASN A 212 -10.97 23.79 1.06
CA ASN A 212 -11.97 23.51 2.09
C ASN A 212 -12.88 22.36 1.63
N PRO A 213 -13.33 21.47 2.54
CA PRO A 213 -14.13 20.30 2.16
C PRO A 213 -15.37 20.60 1.29
N GLU A 214 -16.00 21.75 1.50
CA GLU A 214 -17.17 22.21 0.76
C GLU A 214 -16.86 22.66 -0.68
N ASP A 215 -15.62 23.02 -0.98
CA ASP A 215 -15.17 23.47 -2.31
C ASP A 215 -14.69 22.31 -3.20
N VAL A 216 -14.56 21.10 -2.65
CA VAL A 216 -14.06 19.93 -3.39
C VAL A 216 -14.95 19.60 -4.58
N THR A 217 -16.25 19.37 -4.35
CA THR A 217 -17.19 19.01 -5.42
C THR A 217 -17.37 20.13 -6.45
N PRO A 218 -17.56 21.41 -6.06
CA PRO A 218 -17.61 22.50 -7.03
C PRO A 218 -16.37 22.57 -7.94
N LEU A 219 -15.17 22.37 -7.38
CA LEU A 219 -13.93 22.42 -8.14
C LEU A 219 -13.74 21.19 -9.04
N GLU A 220 -14.14 20.00 -8.57
CA GLU A 220 -14.20 18.79 -9.41
C GLU A 220 -15.14 18.98 -10.59
N THR A 221 -16.35 19.52 -10.36
CA THR A 221 -17.31 19.85 -11.41
C THR A 221 -16.72 20.86 -12.39
N TYR A 222 -16.12 21.95 -11.91
CA TYR A 222 -15.49 22.95 -12.76
C TYR A 222 -14.49 22.33 -13.74
N PHE A 223 -13.55 21.52 -13.26
CA PHE A 223 -12.55 20.92 -14.15
C PHE A 223 -13.13 19.89 -15.14
N ASN A 224 -14.26 19.25 -14.81
CA ASN A 224 -14.93 18.35 -15.75
C ASN A 224 -15.71 19.12 -16.83
N ASP A 225 -16.24 20.29 -16.48
CA ASP A 225 -17.07 21.10 -17.36
C ASP A 225 -16.24 22.04 -18.27
N HIS A 226 -14.93 22.16 -18.04
CA HIS A 226 -14.01 23.02 -18.81
C HIS A 226 -12.90 22.20 -19.51
N PRO A 227 -13.25 21.34 -20.50
CA PRO A 227 -12.26 20.52 -21.22
C PRO A 227 -11.28 21.34 -22.07
N GLU A 228 -11.58 22.61 -22.39
CA GLU A 228 -10.68 23.54 -23.05
C GLU A 228 -9.40 23.79 -22.26
N LEU A 229 -9.40 23.54 -20.94
CA LEU A 229 -8.19 23.60 -20.13
C LEU A 229 -7.13 22.59 -20.58
N ASP A 230 -7.53 21.48 -21.20
CA ASP A 230 -6.62 20.48 -21.76
C ASP A 230 -5.93 20.97 -23.05
N GLN A 231 -6.43 22.03 -23.68
CA GLN A 231 -5.81 22.64 -24.87
C GLN A 231 -4.70 23.63 -24.49
N ILE A 232 -4.65 24.09 -23.24
CA ILE A 232 -3.58 24.96 -22.76
C ILE A 232 -2.28 24.15 -22.67
N PRO A 233 -1.13 24.70 -23.10
CA PRO A 233 0.16 24.08 -22.85
C PRO A 233 0.32 23.71 -21.37
N THR A 234 0.65 22.45 -21.10
CA THR A 234 0.67 21.87 -19.76
C THR A 234 1.46 22.71 -18.75
N SER A 235 2.61 23.25 -19.15
CA SER A 235 3.43 24.12 -18.29
C SER A 235 2.71 25.42 -17.91
N ALA A 236 2.04 26.07 -18.87
CA ALA A 236 1.37 27.34 -18.65
C ALA A 236 0.16 27.19 -17.72
N LEU A 237 -0.66 26.15 -17.92
CA LEU A 237 -1.75 25.84 -17.00
C LEU A 237 -1.20 25.53 -15.60
N TYR A 238 -0.10 24.78 -15.48
CA TYR A 238 0.50 24.51 -14.17
C TYR A 238 0.97 25.76 -13.45
N ASP A 239 1.63 26.69 -14.14
CA ASP A 239 2.06 27.96 -13.54
C ASP A 239 0.87 28.78 -13.06
N ALA A 240 -0.22 28.81 -13.84
CA ALA A 240 -1.47 29.45 -13.45
C ALA A 240 -2.12 28.79 -12.23
N LEU A 241 -2.17 27.46 -12.17
CA LEU A 241 -2.72 26.75 -11.01
C LEU A 241 -1.89 27.00 -9.74
N ILE A 242 -0.56 26.97 -9.84
CA ILE A 242 0.31 27.29 -8.70
C ILE A 242 0.04 28.73 -8.24
N GLU A 243 0.02 29.70 -9.15
CA GLU A 243 -0.21 31.10 -8.82
C GLU A 243 -1.55 31.31 -8.11
N PHE A 244 -2.62 30.67 -8.59
CA PHE A 244 -3.94 30.80 -7.99
C PHE A 244 -4.02 30.13 -6.61
N PHE A 245 -3.62 28.86 -6.50
CA PHE A 245 -3.84 28.06 -5.29
C PHE A 245 -2.81 28.32 -4.20
N ASN A 246 -1.57 28.67 -4.54
CA ASN A 246 -0.51 28.95 -3.57
C ASN A 246 -0.26 30.45 -3.35
N GLY A 247 -0.80 31.30 -4.22
CA GLY A 247 -0.44 32.73 -4.27
C GLY A 247 0.93 32.97 -4.89
N THR A 248 1.37 34.23 -4.88
CA THR A 248 2.75 34.60 -5.17
C THR A 248 3.55 34.63 -3.87
N SER A 249 4.89 34.60 -3.93
CA SER A 249 5.74 34.78 -2.76
C SER A 249 5.51 36.09 -1.98
N GLU A 250 4.70 37.02 -2.51
CA GLU A 250 4.33 38.30 -1.89
C GLU A 250 2.86 38.41 -1.45
N LYS A 251 2.00 37.42 -1.73
CA LYS A 251 0.59 37.41 -1.30
C LYS A 251 0.14 36.01 -0.91
N GLU A 252 -0.34 35.90 0.33
CA GLU A 252 -0.89 34.67 0.90
C GLU A 252 -2.03 34.10 0.03
N ALA A 253 -2.12 32.77 0.01
CA ALA A 253 -3.01 31.99 -0.83
C ALA A 253 -4.48 32.44 -0.71
N ILE A 254 -5.08 32.75 -1.87
CA ILE A 254 -6.45 33.22 -2.07
C ILE A 254 -7.48 32.27 -1.41
N VAL A 255 -7.17 30.97 -1.34
CA VAL A 255 -8.04 29.91 -0.78
C VAL A 255 -8.32 30.08 0.72
N SER A 256 -7.45 30.77 1.47
CA SER A 256 -7.59 30.92 2.92
C SER A 256 -8.65 31.95 3.38
N THR A 257 -9.22 32.74 2.46
CA THR A 257 -10.05 33.91 2.77
C THR A 257 -11.43 33.93 2.10
N ILE A 258 -11.83 32.86 1.42
CA ILE A 258 -12.97 32.85 0.49
C ILE A 258 -14.12 31.98 1.05
N SER A 259 -15.35 32.49 1.01
CA SER A 259 -16.56 31.72 1.34
C SER A 259 -16.97 30.82 0.17
N ALA A 260 -17.48 29.62 0.50
CA ALA A 260 -17.98 28.64 -0.47
C ALA A 260 -18.90 29.28 -1.54
N GLY A 261 -18.64 28.95 -2.81
CA GLY A 261 -19.26 29.58 -3.99
C GLY A 261 -18.36 30.59 -4.69
N SER A 262 -17.55 31.37 -3.94
CA SER A 262 -16.66 32.36 -4.54
C SER A 262 -15.31 31.79 -5.02
N LEU A 263 -14.91 30.57 -4.62
CA LEU A 263 -13.65 29.98 -5.09
C LEU A 263 -13.66 29.71 -6.59
N VAL A 264 -14.67 28.97 -7.07
CA VAL A 264 -14.79 28.59 -8.48
C VAL A 264 -14.98 29.81 -9.37
N GLU A 265 -15.81 30.78 -8.96
CA GLU A 265 -16.01 32.03 -9.70
C GLU A 265 -14.71 32.84 -9.82
N ASN A 266 -13.94 32.95 -8.73
CA ASN A 266 -12.64 33.64 -8.75
C ASN A 266 -11.61 32.87 -9.58
N PHE A 267 -11.64 31.54 -9.52
CA PHE A 267 -10.75 30.69 -10.30
C PHE A 267 -11.02 30.81 -11.81
N ASP A 268 -12.29 30.76 -12.18
CA ASP A 268 -12.73 30.94 -13.56
C ASP A 268 -12.34 32.32 -14.10
N LYS A 269 -12.64 33.37 -13.34
CA LYS A 269 -12.24 34.73 -13.69
C LYS A 269 -10.72 34.85 -13.88
N PHE A 270 -9.93 34.27 -12.97
CA PHE A 270 -8.47 34.28 -13.06
C PHE A 270 -7.95 33.58 -14.32
N LEU A 271 -8.49 32.40 -14.65
CA LEU A 271 -8.09 31.67 -15.86
C LEU A 271 -8.50 32.41 -17.13
N ASN A 272 -9.70 33.00 -17.16
CA ASN A 272 -10.18 33.81 -18.27
C ASN A 272 -9.30 35.06 -18.50
N GLU A 273 -8.89 35.74 -17.43
CA GLU A 273 -7.97 36.88 -17.52
C GLU A 273 -6.57 36.46 -18.01
N LYS A 274 -6.12 35.26 -17.63
CA LYS A 274 -4.75 34.78 -17.92
C LYS A 274 -4.58 34.18 -19.32
N PHE A 275 -5.61 33.52 -19.84
CA PHE A 275 -5.54 32.78 -21.11
C PHE A 275 -6.47 33.30 -22.21
N ASP A 276 -7.28 34.33 -21.92
CA ASP A 276 -8.16 35.00 -22.88
C ASP A 276 -9.06 34.03 -23.68
N PHE A 277 -9.78 33.14 -22.98
CA PHE A 277 -10.70 32.17 -23.61
C PHE A 277 -11.86 32.83 -24.38
N LYS A 278 -12.00 34.16 -24.35
CA LYS A 278 -13.05 34.91 -25.04
C LYS A 278 -12.84 35.09 -26.54
N VAL A 279 -11.71 34.65 -27.13
CA VAL A 279 -11.42 34.91 -28.55
C VAL A 279 -11.87 33.78 -29.50
N ASN A 280 -12.19 32.57 -29.02
CA ASN A 280 -12.45 31.43 -29.91
C ASN A 280 -13.91 30.97 -30.04
N ALA A 281 -14.85 31.49 -29.25
CA ALA A 281 -16.27 31.14 -29.40
C ALA A 281 -16.96 31.85 -30.58
N ASP A 282 -16.48 33.03 -30.97
CA ASP A 282 -17.10 33.84 -32.04
C ASP A 282 -16.59 33.50 -33.45
N GLN A 283 -15.46 32.78 -33.56
CA GLN A 283 -14.87 32.37 -34.84
C GLN A 283 -15.57 31.13 -35.45
N GLU A 284 -16.30 30.35 -34.65
CA GLU A 284 -17.01 29.16 -35.13
C GLU A 284 -18.43 29.48 -35.65
N THR A 285 -19.00 30.61 -35.23
CA THR A 285 -20.28 31.13 -35.76
C THR A 285 -20.14 32.00 -37.02
N ALA A 286 -18.94 32.46 -37.36
CA ALA A 286 -18.72 33.31 -38.54
C ALA A 286 -18.42 32.53 -39.84
N ASN A 287 -17.95 31.27 -39.76
CA ASN A 287 -17.53 30.49 -40.93
C ASN A 287 -18.61 29.57 -41.52
N VAL A 288 -19.85 29.60 -41.03
CA VAL A 288 -20.95 28.73 -41.50
C VAL A 288 -21.85 29.41 -42.57
N THR A 289 -21.64 30.69 -42.89
CA THR A 289 -22.58 31.43 -43.77
C THR A 289 -21.98 32.01 -45.06
N GLU A 290 -20.83 31.54 -45.53
CA GLU A 290 -20.36 31.83 -46.89
C GLU A 290 -19.64 30.61 -47.47
N ASN A 291 -20.39 29.77 -48.21
CA ASN A 291 -19.98 29.08 -49.43
C ASN A 291 -20.99 27.98 -49.79
N ASN A 292 -22.15 28.41 -50.27
CA ASN A 292 -23.03 27.56 -51.07
C ASN A 292 -23.04 28.11 -52.51
N GLN A 293 -22.14 27.58 -53.36
CA GLN A 293 -22.50 27.23 -54.73
C GLN A 293 -21.48 26.23 -55.32
N PRO A 294 -21.94 25.28 -56.15
CA PRO A 294 -21.19 24.08 -56.49
C PRO A 294 -20.36 24.26 -57.76
N GLU A 295 -19.12 23.79 -57.76
CA GLU A 295 -18.35 23.62 -58.99
C GLU A 295 -17.83 22.19 -59.11
N VAL A 296 -17.85 21.74 -60.36
CA VAL A 296 -17.95 20.36 -60.83
C VAL A 296 -16.68 20.04 -61.62
N ILE A 297 -16.18 18.79 -61.51
CA ILE A 297 -15.23 18.08 -62.41
C ILE A 297 -13.73 18.46 -62.32
N SER A 298 -12.87 17.53 -61.89
CA SER A 298 -12.25 16.48 -62.74
C SER A 298 -11.14 15.70 -62.03
N GLU A 299 -11.15 14.39 -62.25
CA GLU A 299 -10.04 13.47 -61.98
C GLU A 299 -8.81 13.78 -62.87
N LYS A 300 -7.59 13.73 -62.31
CA LYS A 300 -6.42 13.11 -62.96
C LYS A 300 -5.15 13.02 -62.07
N LYS A 301 -4.68 11.76 -61.95
CA LYS A 301 -3.29 11.24 -62.02
C LYS A 301 -2.29 11.41 -60.86
N LEU A 302 -2.07 10.27 -60.19
CA LEU A 302 -0.84 9.45 -60.16
C LEU A 302 0.58 10.08 -60.06
N GLN A 303 1.23 9.73 -58.94
CA GLN A 303 2.56 9.09 -58.79
C GLN A 303 3.91 9.85 -58.93
N GLN A 304 4.79 9.49 -57.99
CA GLN A 304 6.26 9.61 -57.90
C GLN A 304 6.82 11.00 -57.51
N VAL A 305 7.79 11.12 -56.59
CA VAL A 305 9.14 10.54 -56.63
C VAL A 305 9.71 10.32 -55.22
N LYS A 306 10.40 9.18 -55.04
CA LYS A 306 11.33 8.86 -53.95
C LYS A 306 12.56 9.78 -53.99
N ASN A 307 13.01 10.23 -52.83
CA ASN A 307 14.40 10.08 -52.37
C ASN A 307 14.41 10.03 -50.85
#